data_AF-A0A540K4N9-F1
#
_entry.id   AF-A0A540K4N9-F1
#
_cell.length_a   1.000
_cell.length_b   1.000
_cell.length_c   1.000
_cell.angle_alpha   90.00
_cell.angle_beta   90.00
_cell.angle_gamma   90.00
#
_symmetry.space_group_name_H-M   'P 1'
#
loop_
_entity.id
_entity.type
_entity.pdbx_description
1 polymer ?
#
loop_
_entity_poly.entity_id
_entity_poly.type
_entity_poly.pdbx_seq_one_letter_code
_entity_poly.pdbx_strand_id
1 'polypeptide(L)'
;MSFLAVWVTVETLEKGFLINVFSEKSCPGLLVSVLEAFEDLGLNVLEARVSCADSFRLQAVGGENEEEGESIDAHAVKQAVAVAIKNWSENTENE
;
A
#
# COMPACT_ATOMS: atom_id res chain seq x y z
N MET A 1 5.21 18.71 -12.57
CA MET A 1 4.53 18.13 -11.40
C MET A 1 3.17 17.61 -11.84
N SER A 2 3.14 16.55 -12.63
CA SER A 2 1.90 15.81 -12.86
C SER A 2 1.61 15.04 -11.58
N PHE A 3 0.61 15.47 -10.81
CA PHE A 3 0.09 14.66 -9.72
C PHE A 3 -0.54 13.40 -10.33
N LEU A 4 0.18 12.28 -10.31
CA LEU A 4 -0.45 10.97 -10.45
C LEU A 4 -1.44 10.85 -9.29
N ALA A 5 -2.73 10.86 -9.61
CA ALA A 5 -3.77 10.70 -8.60
C ALA A 5 -3.85 9.23 -8.20
N VAL A 6 -3.10 8.86 -7.17
CA VAL A 6 -3.20 7.57 -6.51
C VAL A 6 -4.03 7.75 -5.23
N TRP A 7 -5.09 6.98 -5.10
CA TRP A 7 -5.97 6.97 -3.92
C TRP A 7 -5.63 5.81 -3.01
N VAL A 8 -5.63 6.08 -1.69
CA VAL A 8 -5.41 5.08 -0.65
C VAL A 8 -6.51 5.12 0.39
N THR A 9 -7.12 3.97 0.68
CA THR A 9 -7.99 3.79 1.84
C THR A 9 -7.47 2.64 2.69
N VAL A 10 -7.67 2.76 4.00
CA VAL A 10 -7.37 1.73 4.99
C VAL A 10 -8.57 1.63 5.90
N GLU A 11 -9.09 0.41 6.05
CA GLU A 11 -10.19 0.08 6.94
C GLU A 11 -9.69 -0.97 7.94
N THR A 12 -9.92 -0.73 9.23
CA THR A 12 -9.62 -1.73 10.27
C THR A 12 -10.64 -2.86 10.22
N LEU A 13 -10.15 -4.10 10.23
CA LEU A 13 -10.95 -5.32 10.31
C LEU A 13 -10.80 -5.95 11.71
N GLU A 14 -11.57 -7.00 12.00
CA GLU A 14 -11.42 -7.77 13.24
C GLU A 14 -10.02 -8.39 13.35
N LYS A 15 -9.40 -8.73 12.21
CA LYS A 15 -8.01 -9.20 12.11
C LYS A 15 -7.27 -8.38 11.07
N GLY A 16 -6.64 -7.30 11.54
CA GLY A 16 -5.77 -6.40 10.78
C GLY A 16 -6.52 -5.42 9.87
N PHE A 17 -6.16 -5.32 8.58
CA PHE A 17 -6.54 -4.17 7.74
C PHE A 17 -6.98 -4.56 6.34
N LEU A 18 -8.00 -3.88 5.81
CA LEU A 18 -8.28 -3.83 4.38
C LEU A 18 -7.64 -2.57 3.78
N ILE A 19 -6.65 -2.77 2.93
CA ILE A 19 -5.87 -1.71 2.30
C ILE A 19 -6.24 -1.66 0.82
N ASN A 20 -6.72 -0.52 0.33
CA ASN A 20 -6.99 -0.31 -1.07
C ASN A 20 -6.08 0.78 -1.63
N VAL A 21 -5.44 0.48 -2.76
CA VAL A 21 -4.65 1.45 -3.54
C VAL A 21 -5.18 1.45 -4.96
N PHE A 22 -5.47 2.63 -5.51
CA PHE A 22 -6.04 2.77 -6.85
C PHE A 22 -5.41 3.93 -7.63
N SER A 23 -5.10 3.70 -8.90
CA SER A 23 -4.70 4.72 -9.88
C SER A 23 -5.40 4.45 -11.21
N GLU A 24 -5.85 5.51 -11.89
CA GLU A 24 -6.45 5.43 -13.23
C GLU A 24 -5.46 5.01 -14.32
N LYS A 25 -4.16 5.05 -14.04
CA LYS A 25 -3.09 4.67 -14.96
C LYS A 25 -2.34 3.45 -14.43
N SER A 26 -1.70 2.72 -15.34
CA SER A 26 -0.67 1.75 -14.97
C SER A 26 0.46 2.44 -14.20
N CYS A 27 0.94 1.81 -13.13
CA CYS A 27 2.03 2.30 -12.31
C CYS A 27 3.10 1.20 -12.17
N PRO A 28 3.98 1.01 -13.17
CA PRO A 28 5.07 0.04 -13.08
C PRO A 28 5.92 0.27 -11.83
N GLY A 29 6.24 -0.79 -11.10
CA GLY A 29 7.01 -0.72 -9.86
C GLY A 29 6.21 -0.34 -8.61
N LEU A 30 5.04 0.28 -8.72
CA LEU A 30 4.26 0.72 -7.55
C LEU A 30 3.83 -0.45 -6.65
N LEU A 31 3.55 -1.62 -7.22
CA LEU A 31 3.24 -2.82 -6.42
C LEU A 31 4.38 -3.15 -5.45
N VAL A 32 5.63 -3.11 -5.94
CA VAL A 32 6.81 -3.45 -5.16
C VAL A 32 6.96 -2.45 -4.02
N SER A 33 6.89 -1.15 -4.33
CA SER A 33 7.00 -0.10 -3.31
C SER A 33 5.94 -0.19 -2.20
N VAL A 34 4.71 -0.60 -2.54
CA VAL A 34 3.66 -0.79 -1.53
C VAL A 34 3.92 -2.04 -0.67
N LEU A 35 4.43 -3.13 -1.25
CA LEU A 35 4.75 -4.34 -0.51
C LEU A 35 5.95 -4.14 0.42
N GLU A 36 6.95 -3.37 0.00
CA GLU A 36 8.09 -2.96 0.84
C GLU A 36 7.60 -2.19 2.08
N ALA A 37 6.64 -1.27 1.91
CA ALA A 37 6.05 -0.57 3.05
C ALA A 37 5.26 -1.49 4.00
N PHE A 38 4.69 -2.59 3.51
CA PHE A 38 4.06 -3.58 4.38
C PHE A 38 5.11 -4.37 5.16
N GLU A 39 6.20 -4.77 4.52
CA GLU A 39 7.33 -5.45 5.16
C GLU A 39 7.96 -4.59 6.26
N ASP A 40 8.23 -3.31 5.97
CA ASP A 40 8.78 -2.35 6.93
C ASP A 40 7.87 -2.14 8.15
N LEU A 41 6.56 -2.31 7.98
CA LEU A 41 5.56 -2.22 9.05
C LEU A 41 5.32 -3.55 9.78
N GLY A 42 5.94 -4.66 9.35
CA GLY A 42 5.64 -5.99 9.89
C GLY A 42 4.24 -6.49 9.54
N LEU A 43 3.62 -5.99 8.48
CA LEU A 43 2.29 -6.38 8.03
C LEU A 43 2.34 -7.60 7.10
N ASN A 44 1.81 -8.72 7.58
CA ASN A 44 1.65 -9.91 6.75
C ASN A 44 0.47 -9.76 5.79
N VAL A 45 0.69 -9.99 4.49
CA VAL A 45 -0.38 -10.00 3.48
C VAL A 45 -1.03 -11.38 3.45
N LEU A 46 -2.27 -11.47 3.93
CA LEU A 46 -3.05 -12.71 3.99
C LEU A 46 -3.78 -13.01 2.68
N GLU A 47 -4.39 -11.99 2.08
CA GLU A 47 -5.03 -12.04 0.77
C GLU A 47 -4.67 -10.78 -0.01
N ALA A 48 -4.44 -10.91 -1.31
CA ALA A 48 -4.32 -9.75 -2.20
C ALA A 48 -5.00 -9.98 -3.55
N ARG A 49 -5.59 -8.91 -4.09
CA ARG A 49 -6.08 -8.83 -5.47
C ARG A 49 -5.37 -7.68 -6.15
N VAL A 50 -4.79 -7.96 -7.31
CA VAL A 50 -3.98 -6.99 -8.04
C VAL A 50 -4.37 -6.93 -9.51
N SER A 51 -4.51 -5.71 -10.02
CA SER A 51 -4.55 -5.42 -11.46
C SER A 51 -3.51 -4.34 -11.76
N CYS A 52 -2.66 -4.57 -12.75
CA CYS A 52 -1.57 -3.65 -13.15
C CYS A 52 -1.59 -3.32 -14.66
N ALA A 53 -2.62 -3.75 -15.39
CA ALA A 53 -2.67 -3.63 -16.85
C ALA A 53 -2.92 -2.17 -17.29
N ASP A 54 -4.18 -1.74 -17.34
CA ASP A 54 -4.55 -0.38 -17.76
C ASP A 54 -4.60 0.60 -16.57
N SER A 55 -4.87 0.05 -15.39
CA SER A 55 -4.98 0.75 -14.11
C SER A 55 -4.19 0.00 -13.05
N PHE A 56 -3.73 0.69 -12.01
CA PHE A 56 -3.24 0.04 -10.81
C PHE A 56 -4.38 -0.11 -9.80
N ARG A 57 -4.61 -1.35 -9.34
CA ARG A 57 -5.51 -1.64 -8.21
C ARG A 57 -4.88 -2.70 -7.35
N LEU A 58 -4.68 -2.39 -6.07
CA LEU A 58 -4.32 -3.33 -5.03
C LEU A 58 -5.41 -3.31 -3.97
N GLN A 59 -5.88 -4.50 -3.61
CA GLN A 59 -6.65 -4.74 -2.40
C GLN A 59 -5.88 -5.77 -1.59
N ALA A 60 -5.47 -5.45 -0.37
CA ALA A 60 -4.70 -6.33 0.49
C ALA A 60 -5.38 -6.46 1.86
N VAL A 61 -5.37 -7.66 2.43
CA VAL A 61 -5.74 -7.94 3.81
C VAL A 61 -4.46 -8.14 4.61
N GLY A 62 -4.12 -7.18 5.48
CA GLY A 62 -2.98 -7.28 6.39
C GLY A 62 -3.40 -7.93 7.70
N GLY A 63 -2.61 -8.84 8.26
CA GLY A 63 -2.72 -9.27 9.66
C GLY A 63 -1.64 -8.61 10.51
N GLU A 64 -1.98 -8.11 11.70
CA GLU A 64 -0.97 -7.72 12.69
C GLU A 64 -0.19 -8.96 13.12
N ASN A 65 1.11 -8.82 13.32
CA ASN A 65 1.91 -9.90 13.86
C ASN A 65 1.61 -10.00 15.37
N GLU A 66 0.73 -10.94 15.76
CA GLU A 66 0.27 -11.14 17.14
C GLU A 66 1.42 -11.40 18.14
N GLU A 67 2.62 -11.73 17.65
CA GLU A 67 3.82 -12.00 18.46
C GLU A 67 4.51 -10.75 19.03
N GLU A 68 4.31 -9.55 18.46
CA GLU A 68 5.06 -8.33 18.84
C GLU A 68 4.33 -7.38 19.80
N GLY A 69 3.06 -7.65 20.14
CA GLY A 69 2.34 -6.99 21.25
C GLY A 69 1.97 -5.51 21.06
N GLU A 70 2.55 -4.81 20.08
CA GLU A 70 2.12 -3.47 19.64
C GLU A 70 1.13 -3.59 18.47
N SER A 71 -0.12 -3.19 18.72
CA SER A 71 -1.14 -3.06 17.66
C SER A 71 -0.76 -1.91 16.72
N ILE A 72 -0.81 -2.15 15.42
CA ILE A 72 -0.47 -1.15 14.41
C ILE A 72 -1.70 -0.24 14.20
N ASP A 73 -1.50 1.07 14.14
CA ASP A 73 -2.61 2.00 13.86
C ASP A 73 -2.93 2.03 12.36
N ALA A 74 -4.22 1.95 11.98
CA ALA A 74 -4.67 2.09 10.60
C ALA A 74 -4.20 3.41 9.95
N HIS A 75 -4.05 4.48 10.74
CA HIS A 75 -3.45 5.72 10.26
C HIS A 75 -1.97 5.55 9.91
N ALA A 76 -1.20 4.80 10.69
CA ALA A 76 0.20 4.50 10.40
C ALA A 76 0.32 3.69 9.11
N VAL A 77 -0.54 2.69 8.90
CA VAL A 77 -0.63 1.92 7.65
C VAL A 77 -0.89 2.84 6.46
N LYS A 78 -1.93 3.69 6.55
CA LYS A 78 -2.28 4.64 5.48
C LYS A 78 -1.13 5.59 5.16
N GLN A 79 -0.43 6.07 6.19
CA GLN A 79 0.68 6.99 6.03
C GLN A 79 1.88 6.31 5.38
N ALA A 80 2.24 5.09 5.77
CA ALA A 80 3.35 4.35 5.17
C ALA A 80 3.10 4.09 3.67
N VAL A 81 1.88 3.67 3.31
CA VAL A 81 1.50 3.48 1.90
C VAL A 81 1.56 4.80 1.11
N ALA A 82 1.10 5.90 1.70
CA ALA A 82 1.18 7.22 1.07
C ALA A 82 2.64 7.68 0.86
N VAL A 83 3.53 7.40 1.82
CA VAL A 83 4.97 7.69 1.71
C VAL A 83 5.60 6.83 0.61
N ALA A 84 5.28 5.54 0.53
CA ALA A 84 5.77 4.67 -0.53
C ALA A 84 5.35 5.14 -1.92
N ILE A 85 4.08 5.53 -2.10
CA ILE A 85 3.57 6.11 -3.35
C ILE A 85 4.35 7.38 -3.72
N LYS A 86 4.58 8.26 -2.74
CA LYS A 86 5.33 9.49 -2.95
C LYS A 86 6.76 9.19 -3.42
N ASN A 87 7.49 8.35 -2.69
CA ASN A 87 8.87 8.00 -3.01
C ASN A 87 8.98 7.29 -4.37
N TRP A 88 8.04 6.39 -4.68
CA TRP A 88 7.94 5.77 -5.99
C TRP A 88 7.78 6.82 -7.10
N SER A 89 6.85 7.77 -6.93
CA SER A 89 6.60 8.80 -7.94
C SER A 89 7.81 9.69 -8.18
N GLU A 90 8.54 10.08 -7.12
CA GLU A 90 9.75 10.89 -7.22
C GLU A 90 10.90 10.14 -7.90
N ASN A 91 11.02 8.83 -7.70
CA ASN A 91 12.04 8.01 -8.35
C ASN A 91 11.74 7.75 -9.84
N THR A 92 10.47 7.63 -10.22
CA THR A 92 10.08 7.45 -11.63
C THR A 92 10.19 8.71 -12.49
N GLU A 93 10.31 9.90 -11.88
CA GLU A 93 10.53 11.16 -12.61
C GLU A 93 12.01 11.40 -12.98
N ASN A 94 12.93 10.55 -12.49
CA ASN A 94 14.38 10.68 -12.69
C ASN A 94 14.97 9.68 -13.69
N GLU A 95 14.14 8.94 -14.44
CA GLU A 95 14.54 8.05 -15.55
C GLU A 95 14.33 8.69 -16.94
#